data_AF-A0A7V8ZKP1-F1
#
_entry.id   AF-A0A7V8ZKP1-F1
#
_cell.length_a   1.000
_cell.length_b   1.000
_cell.length_c   1.000
_cell.angle_alpha   90.00
_cell.angle_beta   90.00
_cell.angle_gamma   90.00
#
_symmetry.space_group_name_H-M   'P 1'
#
loop_
_entity.id
_entity.type
_entity.pdbx_description
1 polymer ?
#
loop_
_entity_poly.entity_id
_entity_poly.type
_entity_poly.pdbx_seq_one_letter_code
_entity_poly.pdbx_strand_id
1 'polypeptide(L)'
;MSDRTDRLAAQRKSLPDGPGVYLFRDAKGKVIYVGKAISIRKRVASHFANPVTRGSVEMTSLVDRIDCLLVASETEALLTEQGFIKQYKPRFNIKLRDDKSYPFIAISTDEAFPRVYFTREKHRRDRLYFGPYSSAKRTRSTLELLGKVFQYRSCNGKEPGRRTGSPCLDYYIKRCGAPCVDYGVDREQY
;
A
#
# COMPACT_ATOMS: atom_id res chain seq x y z
N MET A 1 34.79 -15.99 -9.35
CA MET A 1 34.01 -14.79 -8.99
C MET A 1 33.43 -14.04 -10.21
N SER A 2 34.10 -14.01 -11.38
CA SER A 2 33.55 -13.33 -12.58
C SER A 2 32.25 -13.96 -13.10
N ASP A 3 32.19 -15.29 -13.21
CA ASP A 3 31.03 -16.02 -13.78
C ASP A 3 29.67 -15.66 -13.14
N ARG A 4 29.58 -15.61 -11.80
CA ARG A 4 28.34 -15.22 -11.10
C ARG A 4 27.93 -13.79 -11.42
N THR A 5 28.87 -12.85 -11.42
CA THR A 5 28.59 -11.43 -11.68
C THR A 5 28.14 -11.23 -13.12
N ASP A 6 28.81 -11.89 -14.07
CA ASP A 6 28.49 -11.82 -15.49
C ASP A 6 27.10 -12.43 -15.78
N ARG A 7 26.80 -13.58 -15.17
CA ARG A 7 25.47 -14.21 -15.24
C ARG A 7 24.36 -13.31 -14.69
N LEU A 8 24.57 -12.70 -13.53
CA LEU A 8 23.60 -11.77 -12.95
C LEU A 8 23.44 -10.50 -13.79
N ALA A 9 24.51 -9.99 -14.38
CA ALA A 9 24.45 -8.84 -15.28
C ALA A 9 23.63 -9.18 -16.54
N ALA A 10 23.82 -10.37 -17.12
CA ALA A 10 23.02 -10.85 -18.25
C ALA A 10 21.55 -11.01 -17.87
N GLN A 11 21.25 -11.66 -16.74
CA GLN A 11 19.87 -11.80 -16.24
C GLN A 11 19.20 -10.43 -16.09
N ARG A 12 19.86 -9.46 -15.42
CA ARG A 12 19.33 -8.10 -15.22
C ARG A 12 18.99 -7.38 -16.53
N LYS A 13 19.78 -7.57 -17.58
CA LYS A 13 19.51 -7.00 -18.91
C LYS A 13 18.30 -7.64 -19.58
N SER A 14 18.13 -8.95 -19.41
CA SER A 14 17.01 -9.73 -19.97
C SER A 14 15.67 -9.55 -19.26
N LEU A 15 15.66 -8.95 -18.06
CA LEU A 15 14.42 -8.72 -17.30
C LEU A 15 13.43 -7.85 -18.09
N PRO A 16 12.13 -8.16 -18.01
CA PRO A 16 11.11 -7.40 -18.73
C PRO A 16 10.95 -5.98 -18.16
N ASP A 17 10.59 -5.05 -19.04
CA ASP A 17 10.21 -3.68 -18.65
C ASP A 17 8.70 -3.60 -18.53
N GLY A 18 8.17 -4.05 -17.39
CA GLY A 18 6.74 -4.05 -17.11
C GLY A 18 6.44 -4.26 -15.63
N PRO A 19 5.17 -4.10 -15.23
CA PRO A 19 4.76 -4.27 -13.85
C PRO A 19 4.85 -5.74 -13.44
N GLY A 20 5.24 -5.98 -12.20
CA GLY A 20 5.37 -7.34 -11.69
C GLY A 20 6.13 -7.45 -10.40
N VAL A 21 6.44 -8.70 -10.05
CA VAL A 21 7.14 -9.07 -8.83
C VAL A 21 8.46 -9.75 -9.21
N TYR A 22 9.52 -9.41 -8.50
CA TYR A 22 10.84 -10.05 -8.63
C TYR A 22 11.21 -10.74 -7.32
N LEU A 23 11.95 -11.83 -7.44
CA LEU A 23 12.44 -12.63 -6.33
C LEU A 23 13.95 -12.75 -6.45
N PHE A 24 14.65 -12.42 -5.37
CA PHE A 24 16.07 -12.71 -5.25
C PHE A 24 16.26 -14.02 -4.51
N ARG A 25 17.08 -14.89 -5.08
CA ARG A 25 17.45 -16.18 -4.49
C ARG A 25 18.93 -16.21 -4.15
N ASP A 26 19.27 -16.91 -3.09
CA ASP A 26 20.67 -17.24 -2.78
C ASP A 26 21.17 -18.42 -3.62
N ALA A 27 22.45 -18.78 -3.45
CA ALA A 27 23.10 -19.89 -4.16
C ALA A 27 22.48 -21.27 -3.84
N LYS A 28 21.68 -21.39 -2.77
CA LYS A 28 20.94 -22.60 -2.42
C LYS A 28 19.51 -22.60 -3.00
N GLY A 29 19.16 -21.59 -3.79
CA GLY A 29 17.83 -21.42 -4.39
C GLY A 29 16.77 -20.88 -3.43
N LYS A 30 17.13 -20.49 -2.20
CA LYS A 30 16.17 -19.97 -1.22
C LYS A 30 15.81 -18.53 -1.56
N VAL A 31 14.52 -18.19 -1.51
CA VAL A 31 14.05 -16.80 -1.68
C VAL A 31 14.48 -15.98 -0.47
N ILE A 32 15.33 -14.98 -0.71
CA ILE A 32 15.88 -14.10 0.33
C ILE A 32 15.21 -12.72 0.35
N TYR A 33 14.64 -12.30 -0.79
CA TYR A 33 13.87 -11.06 -0.92
C TYR A 33 12.82 -11.17 -2.03
N VAL A 34 11.68 -10.51 -1.83
CA VAL A 34 10.60 -10.34 -2.80
C VAL A 34 10.28 -8.86 -2.87
N GLY A 35 10.12 -8.31 -4.07
CA GLY A 35 9.64 -6.95 -4.24
C GLY A 35 8.80 -6.77 -5.49
N LYS A 36 7.91 -5.79 -5.48
CA LYS A 36 7.14 -5.37 -6.66
C LYS A 36 7.75 -4.16 -7.37
N ALA A 37 7.39 -3.97 -8.64
CA ALA A 37 7.79 -2.81 -9.43
C ALA A 37 6.76 -2.48 -10.52
N ILE A 38 6.73 -1.21 -10.95
CA ILE A 38 6.11 -0.78 -12.21
C ILE A 38 6.98 -1.21 -13.41
N SER A 39 8.29 -1.25 -13.20
CA SER A 39 9.28 -1.76 -14.14
C SER A 39 10.25 -2.66 -13.38
N ILE A 40 10.13 -3.97 -13.59
CA ILE A 40 11.01 -4.96 -12.96
C ILE A 40 12.48 -4.65 -13.30
N ARG A 41 12.78 -4.45 -14.59
CA ARG A 41 14.14 -4.13 -15.06
C ARG A 41 14.76 -2.93 -14.34
N LYS A 42 14.07 -1.78 -14.32
CA LYS A 42 14.56 -0.55 -13.69
C LYS A 42 14.71 -0.72 -12.17
N ARG A 43 13.73 -1.36 -11.53
CA ARG A 43 13.76 -1.55 -10.08
C ARG A 43 14.87 -2.49 -9.63
N VAL A 44 15.04 -3.62 -10.33
CA VAL A 44 16.14 -4.55 -10.04
C VAL A 44 17.48 -3.87 -10.27
N ALA A 45 17.66 -3.15 -11.39
CA ALA A 45 18.90 -2.41 -11.63
C ALA A 45 19.26 -1.43 -10.51
N SER A 46 18.26 -0.74 -9.93
CA SER A 46 18.45 0.20 -8.81
C SER A 46 19.04 -0.46 -7.55
N HIS A 47 18.70 -1.72 -7.25
CA HIS A 47 19.26 -2.41 -6.07
C HIS A 47 20.77 -2.61 -6.18
N PHE A 48 21.26 -2.91 -7.39
CA PHE A 48 22.66 -3.17 -7.65
C PHE A 48 23.48 -1.90 -7.91
N ALA A 49 22.86 -0.83 -8.43
CA ALA A 49 23.56 0.42 -8.74
C ALA A 49 23.82 1.26 -7.47
N ASN A 50 22.82 1.39 -6.59
CA ASN A 50 22.87 2.29 -5.42
C ASN A 50 22.30 1.60 -4.17
N PRO A 51 23.03 0.64 -3.55
CA PRO A 51 22.58 0.05 -2.29
C PRO A 51 22.70 1.08 -1.15
N VAL A 52 21.56 1.67 -0.76
CA VAL A 52 21.51 2.81 0.19
C VAL A 52 21.75 2.40 1.65
N THR A 53 21.45 1.15 2.01
CA THR A 53 21.54 0.67 3.40
C THR A 53 22.48 -0.52 3.54
N ARG A 54 23.09 -0.72 4.72
CA ARG A 54 23.90 -1.91 5.03
C ARG A 54 23.15 -3.22 4.74
N GLY A 55 21.84 -3.26 5.03
CA GLY A 55 21.00 -4.42 4.74
C GLY A 55 20.79 -4.65 3.24
N SER A 56 20.70 -3.59 2.44
CA SER A 56 20.64 -3.68 0.98
C SER A 56 21.95 -4.21 0.37
N VAL A 57 23.11 -3.78 0.89
CA VAL A 57 24.43 -4.28 0.47
C VAL A 57 24.58 -5.77 0.79
N GLU A 58 24.20 -6.18 2.01
CA GLU A 58 24.23 -7.59 2.42
C GLU A 58 23.28 -8.45 1.57
N MET A 59 22.12 -7.91 1.21
CA MET A 59 21.18 -8.62 0.34
C MET A 59 21.76 -8.84 -1.05
N THR A 60 22.25 -7.78 -1.70
CA THR A 60 22.77 -7.87 -3.07
C THR A 60 23.99 -8.78 -3.16
N SER A 61 24.84 -8.83 -2.14
CA SER A 61 26.00 -9.73 -2.10
C SER A 61 25.63 -11.21 -1.99
N LEU A 62 24.41 -11.54 -1.55
CA LEU A 62 23.90 -12.91 -1.45
C LEU A 62 23.07 -13.38 -2.65
N VAL A 63 22.65 -12.46 -3.54
CA VAL A 63 21.81 -12.82 -4.71
C VAL A 63 22.58 -13.65 -5.71
N ASP A 64 22.13 -14.86 -5.99
CA ASP A 64 22.71 -15.76 -6.99
C ASP A 64 21.84 -15.91 -8.24
N ARG A 65 20.52 -15.73 -8.09
CA ARG A 65 19.54 -15.81 -9.17
C ARG A 65 18.40 -14.81 -8.97
N ILE A 66 17.90 -14.26 -10.07
CA ILE A 66 16.77 -13.34 -10.10
C ILE A 66 15.63 -14.01 -10.89
N ASP A 67 14.49 -14.22 -10.25
CA ASP A 67 13.25 -14.61 -10.92
C ASP A 67 12.29 -13.42 -11.00
N CYS A 68 11.37 -13.45 -11.97
CA CYS A 68 10.31 -12.46 -12.07
C CYS A 68 9.00 -13.05 -12.59
N LEU A 69 7.90 -12.41 -12.20
CA LEU A 69 6.56 -12.66 -12.71
C LEU A 69 5.96 -11.33 -13.17
N LEU A 70 5.69 -11.23 -14.47
CA LEU A 70 4.92 -10.12 -15.04
C LEU A 70 3.45 -10.27 -14.67
N VAL A 71 2.80 -9.14 -14.47
CA VAL A 71 1.36 -9.04 -14.14
C VAL A 71 0.74 -7.90 -14.93
N ALA A 72 -0.59 -7.82 -14.97
CA ALA A 72 -1.27 -6.82 -15.78
C ALA A 72 -1.29 -5.43 -15.13
N SER A 73 -1.19 -5.33 -13.80
CA SER A 73 -1.36 -4.06 -13.08
C SER A 73 -0.52 -3.93 -11.81
N GLU A 74 -0.35 -2.69 -11.33
CA GLU A 74 0.29 -2.42 -10.03
C GLU A 74 -0.45 -3.08 -8.85
N THR A 75 -1.78 -3.17 -8.94
CA THR A 75 -2.63 -3.80 -7.91
C THR A 75 -2.39 -5.30 -7.87
N GLU A 76 -2.29 -5.95 -9.03
CA GLU A 76 -1.96 -7.37 -9.11
C GLU A 76 -0.53 -7.64 -8.64
N ALA A 77 0.43 -6.77 -8.98
CA ALA A 77 1.80 -6.85 -8.46
C ALA A 77 1.84 -6.75 -6.93
N LEU A 78 1.00 -5.88 -6.36
CA LEU A 78 0.85 -5.72 -4.92
C LEU A 78 0.32 -6.99 -4.25
N LEU A 79 -0.75 -7.59 -4.78
CA LEU A 79 -1.34 -8.80 -4.21
C LEU A 79 -0.40 -10.00 -4.35
N THR A 80 0.24 -10.13 -5.51
CA THR A 80 1.20 -11.20 -5.82
C THR A 80 2.44 -11.12 -4.91
N GLU A 81 2.98 -9.91 -4.69
CA GLU A 81 4.08 -9.70 -3.75
C GLU A 81 3.70 -10.15 -2.34
N GLN A 82 2.53 -9.75 -1.85
CA GLN A 82 2.07 -10.17 -0.53
C GLN A 82 1.93 -11.69 -0.43
N GLY A 83 1.42 -12.34 -1.48
CA GLY A 83 1.33 -13.80 -1.57
C GLY A 83 2.71 -14.44 -1.40
N PHE A 84 3.70 -14.00 -2.17
CA PHE A 84 5.06 -14.53 -2.08
C PHE A 84 5.77 -14.20 -0.76
N ILE A 85 5.56 -13.02 -0.18
CA ILE A 85 6.12 -12.69 1.15
C ILE A 85 5.53 -13.60 2.22
N LYS A 86 4.21 -13.86 2.18
CA LYS A 86 3.54 -14.79 3.12
C LYS A 86 4.03 -16.22 2.93
N GLN A 87 4.19 -16.67 1.69
CA GLN A 87 4.64 -18.02 1.35
C GLN A 87 6.09 -18.27 1.75
N TYR A 88 7.01 -17.38 1.37
CA TYR A 88 8.45 -17.61 1.52
C TYR A 88 9.06 -17.03 2.79
N LYS A 89 8.37 -16.07 3.44
CA LYS A 89 8.86 -15.31 4.61
C LYS A 89 10.33 -14.89 4.47
N PRO A 90 10.70 -14.15 3.41
CA PRO A 90 12.10 -13.93 3.06
C PRO A 90 12.82 -13.10 4.14
N ARG A 91 14.05 -13.49 4.47
CA ARG A 91 14.85 -12.87 5.55
C ARG A 91 14.96 -11.36 5.40
N PHE A 92 15.21 -10.87 4.18
CA PHE A 92 15.42 -9.44 3.96
C PHE A 92 14.12 -8.64 3.87
N ASN A 93 12.96 -9.24 3.55
CA ASN A 93 11.68 -8.53 3.70
C ASN A 93 11.33 -8.26 5.17
N ILE A 94 11.78 -9.13 6.09
CA ILE A 94 11.61 -8.93 7.53
C ILE A 94 12.62 -7.89 8.03
N LYS A 95 13.89 -8.02 7.66
CA LYS A 95 14.98 -7.12 8.09
C LYS A 95 14.85 -5.70 7.51
N LEU A 96 14.31 -5.56 6.30
CA LEU A 96 14.12 -4.28 5.60
C LEU A 96 12.68 -3.79 5.64
N ARG A 97 11.85 -4.31 6.56
CA ARG A 97 10.43 -3.94 6.65
C ARG A 97 10.31 -2.46 7.00
N ASP A 98 9.74 -1.67 6.10
CA ASP A 98 9.13 -0.38 6.48
C ASP A 98 7.83 -0.73 7.23
N ASP A 99 7.59 -0.17 8.42
CA ASP A 99 6.46 -0.50 9.31
C ASP A 99 5.08 -0.04 8.76
N LYS A 100 4.99 0.13 7.45
CA LYS A 100 3.85 0.68 6.74
C LYS A 100 3.02 -0.45 6.14
N SER A 101 2.02 -0.94 6.88
CA SER A 101 0.95 -1.77 6.32
C SER A 101 0.23 -1.06 5.17
N TYR A 102 -0.32 -1.81 4.22
CA TYR A 102 -0.94 -1.17 3.05
C TYR A 102 -2.17 -0.34 3.43
N PRO A 103 -2.40 0.78 2.72
CA PRO A 103 -3.57 1.61 2.94
C PRO A 103 -4.85 0.96 2.41
N PHE A 104 -5.93 1.15 3.15
CA PHE A 104 -7.30 0.83 2.78
C PHE A 104 -8.19 2.07 2.92
N ILE A 105 -9.29 2.07 2.18
CA ILE A 105 -10.43 2.96 2.45
C ILE A 105 -11.43 2.12 3.24
N ALA A 106 -11.90 2.64 4.37
CA ALA A 106 -12.88 1.99 5.21
C ALA A 106 -14.16 2.83 5.31
N ILE A 107 -15.30 2.15 5.39
CA ILE A 107 -16.62 2.75 5.65
C ILE A 107 -17.16 2.16 6.95
N SER A 108 -17.52 3.01 7.91
CA SER A 108 -18.09 2.57 9.20
C SER A 108 -19.60 2.32 9.06
N THR A 109 -19.99 1.09 8.77
CA THR A 109 -21.40 0.66 8.73
C THR A 109 -21.98 0.40 10.12
N ASP A 110 -21.14 0.43 11.16
CA ASP A 110 -21.47 0.26 12.58
C ASP A 110 -21.80 1.58 13.30
N GLU A 111 -21.78 2.71 12.59
CA GLU A 111 -22.04 4.06 13.13
C GLU A 111 -23.33 4.64 12.54
N ALA A 112 -24.08 5.41 13.34
CA ALA A 112 -25.36 5.99 12.90
C ALA A 112 -25.23 6.87 11.65
N PHE A 113 -24.12 7.58 11.55
CA PHE A 113 -23.69 8.31 10.35
C PHE A 113 -22.37 7.72 9.86
N PRO A 114 -22.39 6.94 8.77
CA PRO A 114 -21.18 6.33 8.22
C PRO A 114 -20.10 7.36 7.87
N ARG A 115 -18.86 7.03 8.20
CA ARG A 115 -17.68 7.82 7.83
C ARG A 115 -16.85 7.05 6.82
N VAL A 116 -16.27 7.77 5.86
CA VAL A 116 -15.33 7.21 4.89
C VAL A 116 -13.94 7.69 5.23
N TYR A 117 -13.01 6.78 5.48
CA TYR A 117 -11.71 7.15 6.04
C TYR A 117 -10.56 6.25 5.57
N PHE A 118 -9.36 6.82 5.62
CA PHE A 118 -8.11 6.12 5.36
C PHE A 118 -7.72 5.29 6.59
N THR A 119 -7.35 4.02 6.38
CA THR A 119 -6.81 3.19 7.47
C THR A 119 -5.71 2.26 7.02
N ARG A 120 -4.91 1.84 7.99
CA ARG A 120 -3.83 0.85 7.90
C ARG A 120 -3.99 -0.24 8.97
N GLU A 121 -5.06 -0.15 9.75
CA GLU A 121 -5.37 -1.02 10.88
C GLU A 121 -5.96 -2.34 10.42
N LYS A 122 -6.03 -3.31 11.35
CA LYS A 122 -6.73 -4.57 11.12
C LYS A 122 -8.21 -4.33 10.84
N HIS A 123 -8.75 -5.13 9.93
CA HIS A 123 -10.15 -5.05 9.56
C HIS A 123 -11.06 -5.48 10.73
N ARG A 124 -12.14 -4.74 10.94
CA ARG A 124 -13.24 -5.06 11.86
C ARG A 124 -14.37 -5.71 11.07
N ARG A 125 -15.18 -6.57 11.70
CA ARG A 125 -16.22 -7.31 10.99
C ARG A 125 -17.33 -6.40 10.44
N ASP A 126 -17.76 -5.41 11.23
CA ASP A 126 -18.94 -4.59 10.93
C ASP A 126 -18.61 -3.31 10.14
N ARG A 127 -17.57 -3.38 9.30
CA ARG A 127 -17.10 -2.26 8.45
C ARG A 127 -16.72 -2.76 7.08
N LEU A 128 -16.91 -1.91 6.07
CA LEU A 128 -16.49 -2.20 4.70
C LEU A 128 -15.06 -1.72 4.48
N TYR A 129 -14.26 -2.51 3.78
CA TYR A 129 -12.87 -2.21 3.47
C TYR A 129 -12.62 -2.38 1.97
N PHE A 130 -12.04 -1.35 1.36
CA PHE A 130 -11.67 -1.30 -0.05
C PHE A 130 -10.15 -1.15 -0.15
N GLY A 131 -9.53 -1.98 -1.00
CA GLY A 131 -8.07 -2.07 -1.15
C GLY A 131 -7.58 -3.52 -1.13
N PRO A 132 -6.29 -3.77 -0.82
CA PRO A 132 -5.25 -2.78 -0.47
C PRO A 132 -4.88 -1.88 -1.66
N TYR A 133 -4.55 -0.62 -1.39
CA TYR A 133 -4.08 0.30 -2.43
C TYR A 133 -2.55 0.38 -2.49
N SER A 134 -2.00 0.50 -3.71
CA SER A 134 -0.54 0.55 -3.93
C SER A 134 0.10 1.85 -3.43
N SER A 135 -0.66 2.95 -3.36
CA SER A 135 -0.14 4.29 -3.04
C SER A 135 -1.02 5.04 -2.04
N ALA A 136 -0.50 5.26 -0.84
CA ALA A 136 -1.20 6.02 0.19
C ALA A 136 -1.46 7.48 -0.20
N LYS A 137 -0.59 8.08 -1.01
CA LYS A 137 -0.79 9.44 -1.53
C LYS A 137 -2.01 9.47 -2.43
N ARG A 138 -2.09 8.57 -3.42
CA ARG A 138 -3.24 8.48 -4.34
C ARG A 138 -4.52 8.19 -3.57
N THR A 139 -4.50 7.25 -2.62
CA THR A 139 -5.67 6.94 -1.77
C THR A 139 -6.20 8.17 -1.02
N ARG A 140 -5.31 8.97 -0.41
CA ARG A 140 -5.73 10.20 0.28
C ARG A 140 -6.30 11.24 -0.68
N SER A 141 -5.67 11.46 -1.84
CA SER A 141 -6.19 12.38 -2.84
C SER A 141 -7.56 11.95 -3.38
N THR A 142 -7.80 10.64 -3.53
CA THR A 142 -9.13 10.10 -3.88
C THR A 142 -10.16 10.43 -2.80
N LEU A 143 -9.85 10.21 -1.52
CA LEU A 143 -10.76 10.57 -0.42
C LEU A 143 -11.03 12.08 -0.36
N GLU A 144 -10.03 12.91 -0.60
CA GLU A 144 -10.23 14.37 -0.65
C GLU A 144 -11.20 14.78 -1.76
N LEU A 145 -11.14 14.11 -2.93
CA LEU A 145 -12.09 14.36 -4.02
C LEU A 145 -13.49 13.88 -3.65
N LEU A 146 -13.62 12.64 -3.15
CA LEU A 146 -14.90 12.07 -2.77
C LEU A 146 -15.57 12.91 -1.67
N GLY A 147 -14.82 13.41 -0.69
CA GLY A 147 -15.34 14.28 0.36
C GLY A 147 -15.88 15.62 -0.16
N LYS A 148 -15.34 16.16 -1.26
CA LYS A 148 -15.89 17.38 -1.89
C LYS A 148 -17.22 17.11 -2.61
N VAL A 149 -17.37 15.92 -3.19
CA VAL A 149 -18.55 15.54 -3.98
C VAL A 149 -19.69 15.05 -3.09
N PHE A 150 -19.39 14.16 -2.16
CA PHE A 150 -20.38 13.46 -1.33
C PHE A 150 -20.53 14.04 0.07
N GLN A 151 -19.59 14.89 0.51
CA GLN A 151 -19.66 15.58 1.81
C GLN A 151 -19.89 14.65 3.01
N TYR A 152 -19.31 13.45 2.99
CA TYR A 152 -19.34 12.54 4.13
C TYR A 152 -18.50 13.09 5.30
N ARG A 153 -18.85 12.68 6.52
CA ARG A 153 -18.06 13.03 7.71
C ARG A 153 -16.70 12.31 7.72
N SER A 154 -15.66 13.05 8.11
CA SER A 154 -14.30 12.55 8.33
C SER A 154 -13.95 12.40 9.83
N CYS A 155 -14.82 12.88 10.71
CA CYS A 155 -14.56 13.00 12.14
C CYS A 155 -14.47 11.63 12.85
N ASN A 156 -13.75 11.63 13.96
CA ASN A 156 -13.54 10.43 14.78
C ASN A 156 -14.59 10.26 15.86
N GLY A 157 -14.85 9.00 16.27
CA GLY A 157 -15.83 8.65 17.31
C GLY A 157 -17.13 8.09 16.71
N LYS A 158 -17.94 7.37 17.50
CA LYS A 158 -19.24 6.86 17.00
C LYS A 158 -20.21 8.01 16.73
N GLU A 159 -20.30 8.95 17.68
CA GLU A 159 -21.10 10.16 17.55
C GLU A 159 -20.31 11.23 16.80
N PRO A 160 -20.90 11.85 15.76
CA PRO A 160 -20.25 12.94 15.04
C PRO A 160 -20.29 14.21 15.87
N GLY A 161 -19.21 15.00 15.85
CA GLY A 161 -19.23 16.36 16.35
C GLY A 161 -18.14 16.70 17.36
N ARG A 162 -18.18 17.94 17.82
CA ARG A 162 -17.32 18.46 18.89
C ARG A 162 -18.19 18.70 20.11
N ARG A 163 -17.59 18.66 21.31
CA ARG A 163 -18.28 18.98 22.57
C ARG A 163 -18.98 20.33 22.56
N THR A 164 -18.48 21.29 21.79
CA THR A 164 -19.04 22.64 21.66
C THR A 164 -20.38 22.67 20.93
N GLY A 165 -20.77 21.61 20.21
CA GLY A 165 -22.01 21.58 19.41
C GLY A 165 -21.95 22.37 18.10
N SER A 166 -20.85 23.05 17.78
CA SER A 166 -20.67 23.76 16.52
C SER A 166 -20.06 22.87 15.42
N PRO A 167 -20.39 23.10 14.14
CA PRO A 167 -19.82 22.35 13.04
C PRO A 167 -18.31 22.64 12.89
N CYS A 168 -17.57 21.65 12.38
CA CYS A 168 -16.12 21.79 12.20
C CYS A 168 -15.77 22.51 10.88
N LEU A 169 -14.48 22.77 10.67
CA LEU A 169 -13.96 23.37 9.44
C LEU A 169 -14.44 22.66 8.17
N ASP A 170 -14.51 21.31 8.18
CA ASP A 170 -14.93 20.53 7.00
C ASP A 170 -16.32 20.92 6.50
N TYR A 171 -17.24 21.33 7.38
CA TYR A 171 -18.53 21.88 6.97
C TYR A 171 -18.37 23.20 6.23
N TYR A 172 -17.66 24.16 6.83
CA TYR A 172 -17.46 25.50 6.26
C TYR A 172 -16.74 25.48 4.91
N ILE A 173 -15.86 24.48 4.68
CA ILE A 173 -15.17 24.29 3.40
C ILE A 173 -15.90 23.29 2.47
N LYS A 174 -17.17 22.98 2.74
CA LYS A 174 -18.04 22.12 1.91
C LYS A 174 -17.50 20.71 1.66
N ARG A 175 -16.90 20.10 2.69
CA ARG A 175 -16.41 18.72 2.71
C ARG A 175 -17.20 17.78 3.61
N CYS A 176 -18.16 18.30 4.37
CA CYS A 176 -18.99 17.53 5.29
C CYS A 176 -20.39 18.16 5.36
N GLY A 177 -21.45 17.35 5.30
CA GLY A 177 -22.84 17.80 5.48
C GLY A 177 -23.19 18.20 6.93
N ALA A 178 -22.23 18.07 7.85
CA ALA A 178 -22.37 18.34 9.28
C ALA A 178 -23.50 17.55 9.98
N PRO A 179 -23.51 16.20 9.93
CA PRO A 179 -24.49 15.38 10.65
C PRO A 179 -24.35 15.48 12.19
N CYS A 180 -23.39 16.25 12.69
CA CYS A 180 -23.21 16.54 14.11
C CYS A 180 -24.09 17.67 14.64
N VAL A 181 -24.76 18.40 13.75
CA VAL A 181 -25.65 19.51 14.10
C VAL A 181 -26.98 19.30 13.40
N ASP A 182 -28.06 19.75 14.03
CA ASP A 182 -29.42 19.61 13.52
C ASP A 182 -29.72 20.67 12.43
N TYR A 183 -28.95 20.61 11.34
CA TYR A 183 -29.13 21.46 10.16
C TYR A 183 -29.98 20.76 9.07
N GLY A 184 -30.74 19.73 9.44
CA GLY A 184 -31.65 19.03 8.53
C GLY A 184 -31.03 17.88 7.73
N VAL A 185 -29.87 17.34 8.14
CA VAL A 185 -29.36 16.08 7.58
C VAL A 185 -29.99 14.92 8.33
N ASP A 186 -31.07 14.38 7.78
CA ASP A 186 -31.72 13.19 8.32
C ASP A 186 -30.86 11.93 8.08
N ARG A 187 -31.00 10.94 8.96
CA ARG A 187 -30.23 9.69 8.88
C ARG A 187 -30.54 8.88 7.63
N GLU A 188 -31.77 8.90 7.11
CA GLU A 188 -32.10 8.16 5.88
C GLU A 188 -31.57 8.84 4.63
N GLN A 189 -31.37 10.16 4.68
CA GLN A 189 -30.86 10.95 3.55
C GLN A 189 -29.33 10.94 3.45
N TYR A 190 -28.63 10.58 4.52
CA TYR A 190 -27.17 10.58 4.64
C TYR A 190 -26.54 9.23 4.24
#